data_AF-A0A525JAH5-F1
#
_entry.id   AF-A0A525JAH5-F1
#
_cell.length_a   1.000
_cell.length_b   1.000
_cell.length_c   1.000
_cell.angle_alpha   90.00
_cell.angle_beta   90.00
_cell.angle_gamma   90.00
#
_symmetry.space_group_name_H-M   'P 1'
#
loop_
_entity.id
_entity.type
_entity.pdbx_description
1 polymer ?
#
loop_
_entity_poly.entity_id
_entity_poly.type
_entity_poly.pdbx_seq_one_letter_code
_entity_poly.pdbx_strand_id
1 'polypeptide(L)'
;MSINIQIWIEISHQAAHRAGGWAYVLSEGSSRLGAAGGDRSVAAERIALSALVAAVTAAPAGANVEVRSASPAVLAAARRLNPGAEPPEEDLELWAPLSAALAARTVRFAAAANEPRSPSAFALAWAELARDKGKTAPFRAVIPKANLAKAGVPA
;
A
#
# COMPACT_ATOMS: atom_id res chain seq x y z
N MET A 1 25.03 3.01 -6.80
CA MET A 1 23.84 3.51 -7.53
C MET A 1 22.65 3.32 -6.63
N SER A 2 21.87 4.38 -6.35
CA SER A 2 20.66 4.25 -5.54
C SER A 2 19.49 3.82 -6.41
N ILE A 3 18.76 2.79 -5.98
CA ILE A 3 17.58 2.28 -6.65
C ILE A 3 16.40 3.22 -6.33
N ASN A 4 15.77 3.80 -7.35
CA ASN A 4 14.61 4.69 -7.17
C ASN A 4 13.33 3.93 -7.47
N ILE A 5 12.40 3.91 -6.52
CA ILE A 5 11.16 3.16 -6.58
C ILE A 5 9.98 4.10 -6.37
N GLN A 6 8.97 3.95 -7.21
CA GLN A 6 7.66 4.55 -6.99
C GLN A 6 6.66 3.46 -6.60
N ILE A 7 5.88 3.71 -5.55
CA ILE A 7 4.84 2.81 -5.07
C ILE A 7 3.54 3.59 -5.03
N TRP A 8 2.50 3.05 -5.66
CA TRP A 8 1.13 3.52 -5.47
C TRP A 8 0.40 2.55 -4.57
N ILE A 9 -0.23 3.06 -3.51
CA ILE A 9 -0.98 2.26 -2.53
C ILE A 9 -2.39 2.81 -2.46
N GLU A 10 -3.38 1.92 -2.56
CA GLU A 10 -4.77 2.28 -2.27
C GLU A 10 -5.43 1.23 -1.40
N ILE A 11 -6.49 1.66 -0.71
CA ILE A 11 -7.31 0.81 0.13
C ILE A 11 -8.79 1.02 -0.20
N SER A 12 -9.60 -0.01 0.06
CA SER A 12 -11.05 0.05 0.03
C SER A 12 -11.59 -0.60 1.31
N HIS A 13 -12.32 0.17 2.12
CA HIS A 13 -12.93 -0.33 3.35
C HIS A 13 -14.44 -0.14 3.32
N GLN A 14 -15.19 -1.17 3.70
CA GLN A 14 -16.64 -1.15 3.77
C GLN A 14 -17.07 -1.34 5.23
N ALA A 15 -17.34 -0.23 5.92
CA ALA A 15 -17.61 -0.21 7.36
C ALA A 15 -18.77 -1.13 7.77
N ALA A 16 -19.85 -1.17 6.98
CA ALA A 16 -21.03 -2.02 7.26
C ALA A 16 -20.69 -3.52 7.37
N HIS A 17 -19.64 -3.98 6.68
CA HIS A 17 -19.19 -5.38 6.75
C HIS A 17 -17.85 -5.54 7.48
N ARG A 18 -17.28 -4.43 7.98
CA ARG A 18 -15.91 -4.37 8.53
C ARG A 18 -14.91 -5.12 7.66
N ALA A 19 -15.08 -5.01 6.35
CA ALA A 19 -14.27 -5.72 5.37
C ALA A 19 -13.41 -4.70 4.64
N GLY A 20 -12.13 -5.01 4.48
CA GLY A 20 -11.17 -4.11 3.89
C GLY A 20 -10.25 -4.81 2.92
N GLY A 21 -9.82 -4.09 1.91
CA GLY A 21 -8.81 -4.53 0.95
C GLY A 21 -7.79 -3.45 0.70
N TRP A 22 -6.59 -3.87 0.36
CA TRP A 22 -5.48 -3.03 -0.04
C TRP A 22 -4.85 -3.58 -1.30
N ALA A 23 -4.20 -2.72 -2.06
CA ALA A 23 -3.29 -3.12 -3.11
C ALA A 23 -2.18 -2.11 -3.27
N TYR A 24 -1.05 -2.57 -3.83
CA TYR A 24 0.00 -1.69 -4.28
C TYR A 24 0.49 -2.06 -5.68
N VAL A 25 1.02 -1.05 -6.37
CA VAL A 25 1.84 -1.19 -7.57
C VAL A 25 3.19 -0.58 -7.25
N LEU A 26 4.26 -1.34 -7.44
CA LEU A 26 5.64 -0.89 -7.32
C LEU A 26 6.25 -0.81 -8.72
N SER A 27 6.95 0.29 -9.01
CA SER A 27 7.70 0.48 -10.25
C SER A 27 9.15 0.85 -9.98
N GLU A 28 10.05 0.19 -10.71
CA GLU A 28 11.48 0.47 -10.78
C GLU A 28 11.85 0.58 -12.27
N GLY A 29 11.88 1.81 -12.80
CA GLY A 29 11.98 2.01 -14.24
C GLY A 29 10.85 1.28 -14.99
N SER A 30 11.22 0.34 -15.87
CA SER A 30 10.25 -0.49 -16.62
C SER A 30 9.76 -1.73 -15.87
N SER A 31 10.42 -2.11 -14.77
CA SER A 31 10.04 -3.26 -13.95
C SER A 31 8.87 -2.91 -13.04
N ARG A 32 7.89 -3.82 -12.95
CA ARG A 32 6.65 -3.62 -12.20
C ARG A 32 6.35 -4.84 -11.35
N LEU A 33 5.98 -4.58 -10.10
CA LEU A 33 5.48 -5.57 -9.15
C LEU A 33 4.18 -5.04 -8.54
N GLY A 34 3.40 -5.93 -7.95
CA GLY A 34 2.21 -5.52 -7.22
C GLY A 34 1.56 -6.70 -6.51
N ALA A 35 0.88 -6.38 -5.42
CA ALA A 35 0.11 -7.35 -4.66
C ALA A 35 -1.15 -6.69 -4.12
N ALA A 36 -2.12 -7.53 -3.80
CA ALA A 36 -3.36 -7.14 -3.15
C ALA A 36 -3.67 -8.08 -1.99
N GLY A 37 -4.33 -7.56 -0.97
CA GLY A 37 -4.77 -8.33 0.18
C GLY A 37 -6.08 -7.80 0.75
N GLY A 38 -6.87 -8.68 1.34
CA GLY A 38 -8.12 -8.29 1.98
C GLY A 38 -8.39 -9.10 3.23
N ASP A 39 -8.97 -8.44 4.22
CA ASP A 39 -9.25 -8.99 5.54
C ASP A 39 -10.67 -8.60 5.99
N ARG A 40 -11.21 -9.37 6.93
CA ARG A 40 -12.53 -9.13 7.57
C ARG A 40 -12.37 -8.66 9.01
N SER A 41 -13.45 -8.12 9.55
CA SER A 41 -13.53 -7.63 10.94
C SER A 41 -12.49 -6.55 11.28
N VAL A 42 -12.07 -5.76 10.29
CA VAL A 42 -10.90 -4.87 10.33
C VAL A 42 -11.31 -3.41 10.14
N ALA A 43 -10.56 -2.48 10.73
CA ALA A 43 -10.74 -1.03 10.55
C ALA A 43 -9.92 -0.51 9.34
N ALA A 44 -10.26 0.68 8.84
CA ALA A 44 -9.59 1.26 7.67
C ALA A 44 -8.10 1.54 7.93
N GLU A 45 -7.78 1.97 9.13
CA GLU A 45 -6.43 2.30 9.62
C GLU A 45 -5.54 1.06 9.59
N ARG A 46 -6.04 -0.06 10.10
CA ARG A 46 -5.31 -1.33 10.10
C ARG A 46 -5.08 -1.88 8.69
N ILE A 47 -6.02 -1.65 7.77
CA ILE A 47 -5.83 -1.97 6.34
C ILE A 47 -4.75 -1.08 5.72
N ALA A 48 -4.75 0.22 6.03
CA ALA A 48 -3.72 1.14 5.58
C ALA A 48 -2.33 0.72 6.07
N LEU A 49 -2.21 0.33 7.34
CA LEU A 49 -0.95 -0.18 7.91
C LEU A 49 -0.50 -1.48 7.23
N SER A 50 -1.43 -2.42 7.00
CA SER A 50 -1.14 -3.66 6.29
C SER A 50 -0.64 -3.41 4.87
N ALA A 51 -1.25 -2.43 4.17
CA ALA A 51 -0.83 -2.01 2.84
C ALA A 51 0.58 -1.41 2.84
N LEU A 52 0.88 -0.55 3.82
CA LEU A 52 2.19 0.07 4.00
C LEU A 52 3.27 -0.96 4.30
N VAL A 53 3.02 -1.89 5.22
CA VAL A 53 3.95 -3.00 5.52
C VAL A 53 4.24 -3.80 4.25
N ALA A 54 3.20 -4.24 3.54
CA ALA A 54 3.36 -5.07 2.35
C ALA A 54 4.14 -4.34 1.24
N ALA A 55 3.83 -3.07 1.00
CA ALA A 55 4.43 -2.32 -0.10
C ALA A 55 5.86 -1.87 0.19
N VAL A 56 6.13 -1.33 1.38
CA VAL A 56 7.49 -0.87 1.76
C VAL A 56 8.44 -2.07 1.87
N THR A 57 7.96 -3.21 2.37
CA THR A 57 8.79 -4.44 2.46
C THR A 57 9.14 -5.01 1.08
N ALA A 58 8.28 -4.82 0.08
CA ALA A 58 8.53 -5.29 -1.29
C ALA A 58 9.65 -4.51 -2.00
N ALA A 59 9.96 -3.28 -1.57
CA ALA A 59 11.11 -2.55 -2.06
C ALA A 59 12.41 -3.16 -1.51
N PRO A 60 13.52 -3.23 -2.28
CA PRO A 60 14.82 -3.63 -1.78
C PRO A 60 15.32 -2.72 -0.65
N ALA A 61 16.13 -3.25 0.26
CA ALA A 61 16.84 -2.44 1.24
C ALA A 61 17.80 -1.45 0.54
N GLY A 62 17.95 -0.25 1.10
CA GLY A 62 18.77 0.82 0.52
C GLY A 62 18.13 1.57 -0.66
N ALA A 63 16.89 1.24 -1.04
CA ALA A 63 16.17 1.97 -2.08
C ALA A 63 15.65 3.34 -1.59
N ASN A 64 15.57 4.29 -2.53
CA ASN A 64 14.82 5.53 -2.39
C ASN A 64 13.38 5.28 -2.84
N VAL A 65 12.44 5.28 -1.90
CA VAL A 65 11.03 4.93 -2.15
C VAL A 65 10.16 6.17 -2.05
N GLU A 66 9.39 6.44 -3.09
CA GLU A 66 8.27 7.38 -3.05
C GLU A 66 6.95 6.61 -3.00
N VAL A 67 6.27 6.71 -1.86
CA VAL A 67 4.92 6.15 -1.68
C VAL A 67 3.89 7.22 -2.02
N ARG A 68 2.96 6.87 -2.91
CA ARG A 68 1.88 7.71 -3.42
C ARG A 68 0.53 7.09 -3.09
N SER A 69 -0.41 7.90 -2.63
CA SER A 69 -1.77 7.44 -2.34
C SER A 69 -2.79 8.58 -2.43
N ALA A 70 -3.98 8.27 -2.92
CA ALA A 70 -5.16 9.12 -2.82
C ALA A 70 -5.95 8.85 -1.53
N SER A 71 -5.67 7.74 -0.82
CA SER A 71 -6.39 7.38 0.40
C SER A 71 -6.01 8.26 1.60
N PRO A 72 -6.99 8.95 2.23
CA PRO A 72 -6.73 9.70 3.45
C PRO A 72 -6.19 8.85 4.60
N ALA A 73 -6.61 7.59 4.71
CA ALA A 73 -6.17 6.67 5.77
C ALA A 73 -4.70 6.27 5.59
N VAL A 74 -4.25 6.02 4.36
CA VAL A 74 -2.83 5.75 4.06
C VAL A 74 -1.97 6.98 4.38
N LEU A 75 -2.43 8.17 3.97
CA LEU A 75 -1.71 9.42 4.26
C LEU A 75 -1.70 9.76 5.76
N ALA A 76 -2.76 9.44 6.50
CA ALA A 76 -2.81 9.61 7.95
C ALA A 76 -1.85 8.64 8.66
N ALA A 77 -1.83 7.37 8.27
CA ALA A 77 -0.86 6.40 8.79
C ALA A 77 0.58 6.83 8.50
N ALA A 78 0.84 7.37 7.30
CA ALA A 78 2.15 7.91 6.95
C ALA A 78 2.59 9.07 7.85
N ARG A 79 1.67 9.97 8.25
CA ARG A 79 2.00 11.08 9.16
C ARG A 79 2.42 10.61 10.56
N ARG A 80 1.87 9.49 11.03
CA ARG A 80 2.24 8.87 12.31
C ARG A 80 3.65 8.27 12.30
N LEU A 81 4.28 8.14 11.13
CA LEU A 81 5.67 7.70 10.99
C LEU A 81 6.69 8.84 11.10
N ASN A 82 6.23 10.11 11.17
CA ASN A 82 7.14 11.24 11.27
C ASN A 82 7.84 11.29 12.64
N PRO A 83 9.10 11.75 12.69
CA PRO A 83 9.78 11.99 13.96
C PRO A 83 8.96 12.91 14.87
N GLY A 84 8.73 12.50 16.12
CA GLY A 84 7.95 13.24 17.11
C GLY A 84 6.46 12.91 17.14
N ALA A 85 5.98 11.98 16.29
CA ALA A 85 4.65 11.39 16.47
C ALA A 85 4.63 10.52 17.74
N GLU A 86 3.47 10.48 18.39
CA GLU A 86 3.26 9.64 19.58
C GLU A 86 3.42 8.16 19.22
N PRO A 87 4.17 7.37 20.01
CA PRO A 87 4.37 5.96 19.76
C PRO A 87 3.03 5.21 19.62
N PRO A 88 2.88 4.31 18.65
CA PRO A 88 1.67 3.53 18.52
C PRO A 88 1.52 2.56 19.70
N GLU A 89 0.33 2.54 20.31
CA GLU A 89 -0.03 1.58 21.38
C GLU A 89 -0.83 0.37 20.86
N GLU A 90 -1.36 0.48 19.64
CA GLU A 90 -2.20 -0.53 18.96
C GLU A 90 -1.49 -1.07 17.71
N ASP A 91 -1.93 -2.22 17.19
CA ASP A 91 -1.42 -2.84 15.97
C ASP A 91 0.13 -3.01 15.94
N LEU A 92 0.74 -3.28 17.10
CA LEU A 92 2.19 -3.37 17.27
C LEU A 92 2.84 -4.39 16.32
N GLU A 93 2.11 -5.46 15.99
CA GLU A 93 2.54 -6.47 15.03
C GLU A 93 2.63 -5.97 13.58
N LEU A 94 2.00 -4.83 13.26
CA LEU A 94 2.14 -4.13 11.98
C LEU A 94 3.16 -2.98 12.08
N TRP A 95 3.20 -2.27 13.21
CA TRP A 95 4.15 -1.16 13.40
C TRP A 95 5.60 -1.61 13.50
N ALA A 96 5.88 -2.75 14.14
CA ALA A 96 7.23 -3.29 14.24
C ALA A 96 7.87 -3.59 12.86
N PRO A 97 7.25 -4.40 11.98
CA PRO A 97 7.81 -4.65 10.65
C PRO A 97 7.82 -3.39 9.77
N LEU A 98 6.83 -2.50 9.90
CA LEU A 98 6.84 -1.24 9.17
C LEU A 98 8.03 -0.36 9.56
N SER A 99 8.28 -0.19 10.85
CA SER A 99 9.41 0.58 11.38
C SER A 99 10.75 0.00 10.91
N ALA A 100 10.90 -1.33 10.98
CA ALA A 100 12.10 -2.00 10.47
C ALA A 100 12.29 -1.79 8.96
N ALA A 101 11.20 -1.86 8.19
CA ALA A 101 11.25 -1.64 6.75
C ALA A 101 11.62 -0.19 6.39
N LEU A 102 11.12 0.78 7.14
CA LEU A 102 11.44 2.19 6.97
C LEU A 102 12.88 2.51 7.37
N ALA A 103 13.41 1.90 8.45
CA ALA A 103 14.80 2.10 8.84
C ALA A 103 15.80 1.62 7.77
N ALA A 104 15.42 0.63 6.96
CA ALA A 104 16.26 0.09 5.89
C ALA A 104 16.15 0.84 4.56
N ARG A 105 15.32 1.90 4.44
CA ARG A 105 14.99 2.57 3.17
C ARG A 105 14.83 4.08 3.35
N THR A 106 15.11 4.87 2.31
CA THR A 106 14.75 6.29 2.34
C THR A 106 13.35 6.44 1.77
N VAL A 107 12.35 6.69 2.62
CA VAL A 107 10.93 6.72 2.22
C VAL A 107 10.36 8.12 2.32
N ARG A 108 9.70 8.58 1.25
CA ARG A 108 8.87 9.79 1.24
C ARG A 108 7.43 9.45 0.87
N PHE A 109 6.49 10.20 1.44
CA PHE A 109 5.07 10.05 1.17
C PHE A 109 4.55 11.27 0.43
N ALA A 110 3.75 11.05 -0.62
CA ALA A 110 3.11 12.09 -1.39
C ALA A 110 1.64 11.75 -1.66
N ALA A 111 0.78 12.77 -1.66
CA ALA A 111 -0.58 12.59 -2.14
C ALA A 111 -0.58 12.31 -3.66
N ALA A 112 -1.52 11.50 -4.11
CA ALA A 112 -1.79 11.26 -5.52
C ALA A 112 -3.26 11.50 -5.84
N ALA A 113 -3.53 11.83 -7.11
CA ALA A 113 -4.89 11.86 -7.62
C ALA A 113 -5.29 10.48 -8.13
N ASN A 114 -6.56 10.12 -7.92
CA ASN A 114 -7.13 8.88 -8.42
C ASN A 114 -7.78 9.09 -9.79
N GLU A 115 -6.97 9.43 -10.78
CA GLU A 115 -7.43 9.68 -12.14
C GLU A 115 -7.67 8.37 -12.90
N PRO A 116 -8.66 8.29 -13.80
CA PRO A 116 -8.85 7.11 -14.64
C PRO A 116 -7.57 6.72 -15.37
N ARG A 117 -7.27 5.41 -15.42
CA ARG A 117 -6.07 4.84 -16.04
C ARG A 117 -4.74 5.28 -15.39
N SER A 118 -4.78 5.73 -14.14
CA SER A 118 -3.59 5.94 -13.31
C SER A 118 -3.21 4.69 -12.48
N PRO A 119 -2.00 4.63 -11.92
CA PRO A 119 -1.61 3.56 -11.01
C PRO A 119 -2.43 3.54 -9.72
N SER A 120 -2.86 4.70 -9.23
CA SER A 120 -3.78 4.80 -8.09
C SER A 120 -5.14 4.20 -8.44
N ALA A 121 -5.73 4.51 -9.60
CA ALA A 121 -7.00 3.89 -10.02
C ALA A 121 -6.89 2.38 -10.19
N PHE A 122 -5.77 1.91 -10.75
CA PHE A 122 -5.49 0.50 -10.86
C PHE A 122 -5.37 -0.18 -9.48
N ALA A 123 -4.59 0.41 -8.56
CA ALA A 123 -4.46 -0.10 -7.20
C ALA A 123 -5.80 -0.10 -6.46
N LEU A 124 -6.62 0.95 -6.60
CA LEU A 124 -7.94 1.00 -5.98
C LEU A 124 -8.84 -0.14 -6.48
N ALA A 125 -8.89 -0.39 -7.79
CA ALA A 125 -9.70 -1.48 -8.35
C ALA A 125 -9.28 -2.85 -7.79
N TRP A 126 -7.96 -3.07 -7.59
CA TRP A 126 -7.46 -4.28 -6.93
C TRP A 126 -7.78 -4.32 -5.44
N ALA A 127 -7.75 -3.19 -4.74
CA ALA A 127 -8.14 -3.10 -3.35
C ALA A 127 -9.64 -3.41 -3.15
N GLU A 128 -10.51 -2.96 -4.06
CA GLU A 128 -11.94 -3.30 -4.06
C GLU A 128 -12.17 -4.78 -4.30
N LEU A 129 -11.51 -5.37 -5.30
CA LEU A 129 -11.54 -6.81 -5.55
C LEU A 129 -11.07 -7.58 -4.32
N ALA A 130 -9.96 -7.16 -3.71
CA ALA A 130 -9.39 -7.81 -2.54
C ALA A 130 -10.31 -7.71 -1.33
N ARG A 131 -10.95 -6.57 -1.12
CA ARG A 131 -11.98 -6.38 -0.08
C ARG A 131 -13.12 -7.36 -0.27
N ASP A 132 -13.64 -7.48 -1.50
CA ASP A 132 -14.79 -8.35 -1.78
C ASP A 132 -14.42 -9.84 -1.64
N LYS A 133 -13.21 -10.24 -2.03
CA LYS A 133 -12.69 -11.59 -1.76
C LYS A 133 -12.40 -11.84 -0.28
N GLY A 134 -11.98 -10.80 0.44
CA GLY A 134 -11.65 -10.82 1.87
C GLY A 134 -12.86 -11.01 2.80
N LYS A 135 -14.09 -10.84 2.29
CA LYS A 135 -15.33 -10.94 3.08
C LYS A 135 -15.52 -12.31 3.73
N THR A 136 -15.13 -13.39 3.05
CA THR A 136 -15.34 -14.77 3.52
C THR A 136 -14.12 -15.35 4.21
N ALA A 137 -12.92 -15.04 3.72
CA ALA A 137 -11.64 -15.49 4.26
C ALA A 137 -10.53 -14.48 3.90
N PRO A 138 -9.40 -14.44 4.63
CA PRO A 138 -8.26 -13.63 4.26
C PRO A 138 -7.84 -13.88 2.80
N PHE A 139 -7.69 -12.81 2.04
CA PHE A 139 -7.27 -12.84 0.64
C PHE A 139 -5.87 -12.27 0.50
N ARG A 140 -5.01 -12.92 -0.27
CA ARG A 140 -3.69 -12.42 -0.65
C ARG A 140 -3.40 -12.86 -2.08
N ALA A 141 -2.94 -11.96 -2.94
CA ALA A 141 -2.61 -12.27 -4.32
C ALA A 141 -1.46 -11.38 -4.82
N VAL A 142 -0.54 -12.00 -5.57
CA VAL A 142 0.39 -11.25 -6.43
C VAL A 142 -0.37 -10.86 -7.69
N ILE A 143 -0.27 -9.59 -8.09
CA ILE A 143 -0.94 -9.08 -9.29
C ILE A 143 -0.17 -9.61 -10.52
N PRO A 144 -0.84 -10.29 -11.47
CA PRO A 144 -0.16 -10.83 -12.66
C PRO A 144 0.51 -9.74 -13.50
N LYS A 145 1.69 -10.05 -14.08
CA LYS A 145 2.46 -9.12 -14.93
C LYS A 145 1.63 -8.54 -16.09
N ALA A 146 0.77 -9.35 -16.71
CA ALA A 146 -0.12 -8.91 -17.79
C ALA A 146 -1.13 -7.83 -17.34
N ASN A 147 -1.50 -7.82 -16.06
CA ASN A 147 -2.36 -6.79 -15.48
C ASN A 147 -1.54 -5.56 -15.07
N LEU A 148 -0.35 -5.75 -14.48
CA LEU A 148 0.56 -4.65 -14.15
C LEU A 148 0.99 -3.85 -15.39
N ALA A 149 1.04 -4.47 -16.57
CA ALA A 149 1.26 -3.77 -17.84
C ALA A 149 0.21 -2.69 -18.14
N LYS A 150 -0.98 -2.79 -17.53
CA LYS A 150 -2.12 -1.88 -17.70
C LYS A 150 -2.25 -0.87 -16.55
N ALA A 151 -1.28 -0.82 -15.63
CA ALA A 151 -1.35 0.02 -14.43
C ALA A 151 -1.22 1.53 -14.71
N GLY A 152 -0.91 1.95 -15.95
CA GLY A 152 -0.83 3.37 -16.29
C GLY A 152 0.33 4.12 -15.61
N VAL A 153 1.40 3.39 -15.25
CA VAL A 153 2.61 3.99 -14.68
C VAL A 153 3.20 4.98 -15.68
N PRO A 154 3.42 6.26 -15.30
CA PRO A 154 4.08 7.24 -16.16
C PRO A 154 5.45 6.73 -16.63
N ALA A 155 5.80 7.04 -17.87
CA ALA A 155 7.09 6.66 -18.46
C ALA A 155 8.27 7.38 -17.79
#